data_AF-A0A8C9S7H8-F1
#
_entry.id   AF-A0A8C9S7H8-F1
#
_cell.length_a   1.000
_cell.length_b   1.000
_cell.length_c   1.000
_cell.angle_alpha   90.00
_cell.angle_beta   90.00
_cell.angle_gamma   90.00
#
_symmetry.space_group_name_H-M   'P 1'
#
loop_
_entity.id
_entity.type
_entity.pdbx_description
1 polymer ?
#
loop_
_entity_poly.entity_id
_entity_poly.type
_entity_poly.pdbx_seq_one_letter_code
_entity_poly.pdbx_strand_id
1 'polypeptide(L)'
;MAEASISVGQDQFSCSICLDLLKVPVTIPCGHSYCMDCIKGCWDQEDQVGVYRCPQCRHTFTPRPVLGRNTMLAEVVEKVKKSGLQAAPPAPFSSGPGDVECDVCIGRKKKAVKSCLVCLASYCRTHLQPHYESAPLRKHKLTDSTGHLQDKICSLHDKVLELYCRTDRQCVCYLCTVDEHRGHNTVSAAAEKNKKQKELWMIQREFQLLMRERERDVQELRQAVDSLARSAQAALEDTESIFSEMIRSIERRRSEVRDLIRAQEKAAIHRAEGLQKQAEQEIAELKRRHSELQKVLHTEDDVHFLKVTWLILQPTRIHTHESGSCCLRSTKCSDLTLAGISVCRFTSVSVSLLDRGNAQGTRRKVLPRRRAALGEQTEASGIRKTPARDTSSAKA
;
A
#
# COMPACT_ATOMS: atom_id res chain seq x y z
N MET A 1 -2.46 -40.51 42.82
CA MET A 1 -3.67 -41.35 42.75
C MET A 1 -3.90 -41.68 41.29
N ALA A 2 -3.96 -42.96 40.93
CA ALA A 2 -4.18 -43.41 39.55
C ALA A 2 -5.65 -43.20 39.17
N GLU A 3 -5.92 -42.48 38.09
CA GLU A 3 -7.25 -42.43 37.49
C GLU A 3 -7.47 -43.71 36.68
N ALA A 4 -8.37 -44.57 37.15
CA ALA A 4 -8.85 -45.72 36.40
C ALA A 4 -9.93 -45.24 35.41
N SER A 5 -9.60 -45.21 34.12
CA SER A 5 -10.57 -45.02 33.03
C SER A 5 -11.32 -46.33 32.80
N ILE A 6 -12.46 -46.48 33.48
CA ILE A 6 -13.41 -47.56 33.20
C ILE A 6 -14.17 -47.17 31.93
N SER A 7 -13.91 -47.88 30.83
CA SER A 7 -14.68 -47.78 29.58
C SER A 7 -16.07 -48.40 29.78
N VAL A 8 -17.00 -47.61 30.31
CA VAL A 8 -18.42 -48.01 30.44
C VAL A 8 -19.09 -47.87 29.07
N GLY A 9 -19.62 -48.97 28.53
CA GLY A 9 -20.34 -48.98 27.25
C GLY A 9 -21.62 -48.14 27.28
N GLN A 10 -21.95 -47.46 26.18
CA GLN A 10 -23.15 -46.61 26.03
C GLN A 10 -24.46 -47.35 26.32
N ASP A 11 -24.49 -48.68 26.14
CA ASP A 11 -25.69 -49.51 26.32
C ASP A 11 -26.18 -49.53 27.78
N GLN A 12 -25.31 -49.28 28.77
CA GLN A 12 -25.66 -49.32 30.20
C GLN A 12 -26.49 -48.11 30.66
N PHE A 13 -26.61 -47.05 29.84
CA PHE A 13 -27.36 -45.84 30.17
C PHE A 13 -28.53 -45.58 29.21
N SER A 14 -29.01 -46.63 28.54
CA SER A 14 -30.16 -46.57 27.64
C SER A 14 -31.48 -46.74 28.42
N CYS A 15 -32.51 -46.01 27.98
CA CYS A 15 -33.86 -46.18 28.48
C CYS A 15 -34.50 -47.40 27.82
N SER A 16 -34.99 -48.35 28.61
CA SER A 16 -35.63 -49.56 28.10
C SER A 16 -37.00 -49.34 27.44
N ILE A 17 -37.57 -48.13 27.51
CA ILE A 17 -38.84 -47.77 26.86
C ILE A 17 -38.59 -47.21 25.46
N CYS A 18 -37.78 -46.15 25.33
CA CYS A 18 -37.52 -45.50 24.05
C CYS A 18 -36.24 -46.00 23.34
N LEU A 19 -35.46 -46.86 24.00
CA LEU A 19 -34.19 -47.42 23.53
C LEU A 19 -33.08 -46.38 23.25
N ASP A 20 -33.33 -45.11 23.57
CA ASP A 20 -32.35 -44.02 23.51
C ASP A 20 -31.58 -43.85 24.83
N LEU A 21 -30.45 -43.15 24.79
CA LEU A 21 -29.75 -42.64 25.98
C LEU A 21 -30.71 -41.84 26.88
N LEU A 22 -30.64 -42.06 28.20
CA LEU A 22 -31.58 -41.48 29.17
C LEU A 22 -31.64 -39.94 29.10
N LYS A 23 -32.80 -39.41 28.72
CA LYS A 23 -33.13 -37.97 28.72
C LYS A 23 -33.85 -37.63 30.03
N VAL A 24 -33.23 -36.79 30.86
CA VAL A 24 -33.72 -36.47 32.22
C VAL A 24 -33.99 -37.78 33.00
N PRO A 25 -32.93 -38.54 33.35
CA PRO A 25 -33.08 -39.84 33.98
C PRO A 25 -33.82 -39.74 35.31
N VAL A 26 -34.73 -40.67 35.53
CA VAL A 26 -35.42 -40.89 36.81
C VAL A 26 -35.21 -42.32 37.23
N THR A 27 -34.85 -42.52 38.49
CA THR A 27 -34.74 -43.86 39.10
C THR A 27 -35.95 -44.08 39.97
N ILE A 28 -36.75 -45.11 39.66
CA ILE A 28 -37.91 -45.49 40.46
C ILE A 28 -37.49 -46.41 41.61
N PRO A 29 -38.32 -46.62 42.66
CA PRO A 29 -37.88 -47.29 43.89
C PRO A 29 -37.35 -48.72 43.73
N CYS A 30 -37.69 -49.42 42.64
CA CYS A 30 -37.10 -50.73 42.33
C CYS A 30 -35.70 -50.67 41.68
N GLY A 31 -35.09 -49.48 41.57
CA GLY A 31 -33.74 -49.26 41.06
C GLY A 31 -33.60 -49.11 39.54
N HIS A 32 -34.66 -49.37 38.78
CA HIS A 32 -34.64 -49.17 37.33
C HIS A 32 -34.74 -47.69 36.96
N SER A 33 -34.07 -47.30 35.87
CA SER A 33 -33.99 -45.91 35.43
C SER A 33 -34.52 -45.71 34.02
N TYR A 34 -35.28 -44.63 33.82
CA TYR A 34 -35.97 -44.31 32.57
C TYR A 34 -35.87 -42.82 32.28
N CYS A 35 -36.18 -42.41 31.04
CA CYS A 35 -36.46 -41.01 30.75
C CYS A 35 -37.71 -40.58 31.53
N MET A 36 -37.69 -39.38 32.12
CA MET A 36 -38.81 -38.81 32.87
C MET A 36 -40.13 -38.93 32.09
N ASP A 37 -40.12 -38.55 30.82
CA ASP A 37 -41.34 -38.53 30.00
C ASP A 37 -41.80 -39.94 29.62
N CYS A 38 -40.86 -40.88 29.43
CA CYS A 38 -41.20 -42.26 29.09
C CYS A 38 -41.91 -42.97 30.25
N ILE A 39 -41.39 -42.85 31.47
CA ILE A 39 -42.01 -43.51 32.63
C ILE A 39 -43.31 -42.79 33.05
N LYS A 40 -43.38 -41.46 32.90
CA LYS A 40 -44.64 -40.72 33.07
C LYS A 40 -45.69 -41.23 32.10
N GLY A 41 -45.38 -41.28 30.80
CA GLY A 41 -46.32 -41.75 29.78
C GLY A 41 -46.80 -43.19 30.01
N CYS A 42 -45.94 -44.10 30.48
CA CYS A 42 -46.37 -45.45 30.86
C CYS A 42 -47.35 -45.44 32.04
N TRP A 43 -47.09 -44.65 33.09
CA TRP A 43 -47.96 -44.60 34.27
C TRP A 43 -49.23 -43.78 34.07
N ASP A 44 -49.22 -42.76 33.22
CA ASP A 44 -50.40 -41.96 32.88
C ASP A 44 -51.47 -42.81 32.18
N GLN A 45 -51.08 -43.86 31.46
CA GLN A 45 -52.01 -44.84 30.88
C GLN A 45 -52.62 -45.78 31.95
N GLU A 46 -51.92 -46.01 33.06
CA GLU A 46 -52.34 -46.92 34.15
C GLU A 46 -53.06 -46.19 35.31
N ASP A 47 -53.19 -44.85 35.25
CA ASP A 47 -53.80 -44.03 36.31
C ASP A 47 -55.25 -44.43 36.64
N GLN A 48 -56.00 -45.00 35.69
CA GLN A 48 -57.37 -45.47 35.91
C GLN A 48 -57.44 -46.74 36.78
N VAL A 49 -56.36 -47.53 36.82
CA VAL A 49 -56.28 -48.81 37.56
C VAL A 49 -55.67 -48.60 38.95
N GLY A 50 -54.96 -47.48 39.17
CA GLY A 50 -54.38 -47.11 40.47
C GLY A 50 -53.19 -47.98 40.92
N VAL A 51 -52.69 -48.87 40.05
CA VAL A 51 -51.54 -49.75 40.31
C VAL A 51 -50.49 -49.51 39.24
N TYR A 52 -49.31 -49.01 39.64
CA TYR A 52 -48.26 -48.61 38.73
C TYR A 52 -47.18 -49.67 38.63
N ARG A 53 -46.86 -50.14 37.41
CA ARG A 53 -45.87 -51.22 37.22
C ARG A 53 -44.55 -50.70 36.66
N CYS A 54 -43.44 -51.29 37.10
CA CYS A 54 -42.14 -51.09 36.46
C CYS A 54 -42.10 -51.83 35.11
N PRO A 55 -41.79 -51.17 33.98
CA PRO A 55 -41.72 -51.82 32.67
C PRO A 55 -40.72 -52.99 32.58
N GLN A 56 -39.61 -52.93 33.33
CA GLN A 56 -38.55 -53.96 33.26
C GLN A 56 -38.81 -55.14 34.21
N CYS A 57 -39.07 -54.90 35.49
CA CYS A 57 -39.19 -55.97 36.49
C CYS A 57 -40.63 -56.25 36.94
N ARG A 58 -41.61 -55.49 36.43
CA ARG A 58 -43.05 -55.61 36.74
C ARG A 58 -43.43 -55.44 38.22
N HIS A 59 -42.50 -54.94 39.03
CA HIS A 59 -42.76 -54.54 40.42
C HIS A 59 -43.84 -53.46 40.46
N THR A 60 -44.76 -53.59 41.42
CA THR A 60 -45.98 -52.77 41.54
C THR A 60 -45.85 -51.74 42.65
N PHE A 61 -46.35 -50.54 42.42
CA PHE A 61 -46.34 -49.45 43.39
C PHE A 61 -47.74 -48.89 43.60
N THR A 62 -48.12 -48.71 44.87
CA THR A 62 -49.36 -48.05 45.31
C THR A 62 -49.06 -47.33 46.64
N PRO A 63 -49.13 -46.00 46.74
CA PRO A 63 -49.54 -45.01 45.73
C PRO A 63 -48.47 -44.74 44.65
N ARG A 64 -48.80 -43.89 43.65
CA ARG A 64 -47.91 -43.49 42.56
C ARG A 64 -46.58 -42.93 43.09
N PRO A 65 -45.42 -43.49 42.72
CA PRO A 65 -44.13 -42.94 43.13
C PRO A 65 -43.90 -41.53 42.59
N VAL A 66 -43.36 -40.65 43.44
CA VAL A 66 -42.94 -39.30 43.02
C VAL A 66 -41.68 -39.42 42.17
N LEU A 67 -41.73 -38.87 40.95
CA LEU A 67 -40.62 -38.91 40.00
C LEU A 67 -39.72 -37.69 40.16
N GLY A 68 -38.52 -37.89 40.71
CA GLY A 68 -37.47 -36.87 40.79
C GLY A 68 -36.35 -37.14 39.79
N ARG A 69 -35.81 -36.09 39.17
CA ARG A 69 -34.63 -36.21 38.30
C ARG A 69 -33.44 -36.73 39.11
N ASN A 70 -32.82 -37.82 38.65
CA ASN A 70 -31.57 -38.32 39.21
C ASN A 70 -30.40 -37.49 38.66
N THR A 71 -29.87 -36.58 39.49
CA THR A 71 -28.79 -35.67 39.11
C THR A 71 -27.49 -36.40 38.81
N MET A 72 -27.15 -37.45 39.57
CA MET A 72 -25.94 -38.25 39.34
C MET A 72 -25.98 -39.00 38.01
N LEU A 73 -27.08 -39.67 37.70
CA LEU A 73 -27.24 -40.34 36.39
C LEU A 73 -27.21 -39.32 35.25
N ALA A 74 -27.83 -38.15 35.43
CA ALA A 74 -27.80 -37.10 34.42
C ALA A 74 -26.37 -36.61 34.15
N GLU A 75 -25.55 -36.43 35.18
CA GLU A 75 -24.13 -36.04 35.02
C GLU A 75 -23.30 -37.12 34.33
N VAL A 76 -23.50 -38.39 34.68
CA VAL A 76 -22.79 -39.51 34.05
C VAL A 76 -23.18 -39.65 32.57
N VAL A 77 -24.48 -39.55 32.26
CA VAL A 77 -24.99 -39.58 30.88
C VAL A 77 -24.41 -38.42 30.05
N GLU A 78 -24.34 -37.22 30.62
CA GLU A 78 -23.72 -36.06 29.95
C GLU A 78 -22.21 -36.23 29.75
N LYS A 79 -21.50 -36.84 30.70
CA LYS A 79 -20.08 -37.18 30.53
C LYS A 79 -19.88 -38.23 29.43
N VAL A 80 -20.72 -39.27 29.37
CA VAL A 80 -20.71 -40.29 28.30
C VAL A 80 -21.03 -39.67 26.93
N LYS A 81 -21.98 -38.74 26.88
CA LYS A 81 -22.34 -37.98 25.67
C LYS A 81 -21.18 -37.10 25.20
N LYS A 82 -20.48 -36.43 26.11
CA LYS A 82 -19.29 -35.62 25.81
C LYS A 82 -18.08 -36.46 25.41
N SER A 83 -17.86 -37.62 26.03
CA SER A 83 -16.82 -38.57 25.60
C SER A 83 -17.16 -39.27 24.27
N GLY A 84 -18.44 -39.36 23.90
CA GLY A 84 -18.92 -39.86 22.60
C GLY A 84 -18.93 -38.83 21.46
N LEU A 85 -18.60 -37.56 21.73
CA LEU A 85 -18.40 -36.50 20.73
C LEU A 85 -16.96 -36.44 20.19
N GLN A 86 -16.07 -37.31 20.66
CA GLN A 86 -14.95 -37.77 19.84
C GLN A 86 -15.55 -38.70 18.79
N ALA A 87 -15.74 -38.18 17.58
CA ALA A 87 -16.22 -38.98 16.46
C ALA A 87 -15.40 -40.28 16.40
N ALA A 88 -16.06 -41.40 16.69
CA ALA A 88 -15.49 -42.70 16.40
C ALA A 88 -15.01 -42.67 14.93
N PRO A 89 -13.78 -43.12 14.63
CA PRO A 89 -13.35 -43.23 13.25
C PRO A 89 -14.44 -43.97 12.47
N PRO A 90 -14.88 -43.48 11.30
CA PRO A 90 -15.88 -44.20 10.53
C PRO A 90 -15.40 -45.63 10.38
N ALA A 91 -16.26 -46.59 10.76
CA ALA A 91 -15.94 -47.99 10.60
C ALA A 91 -15.38 -48.17 9.17
N PRO A 92 -14.24 -48.87 8.97
CA PRO A 92 -13.43 -48.79 7.75
C PRO A 92 -14.10 -49.29 6.44
N PHE A 93 -15.42 -49.45 6.41
CA PHE A 93 -16.18 -50.09 5.35
C PHE A 93 -17.48 -49.38 4.91
N SER A 94 -17.86 -48.21 5.46
CA SER A 94 -19.01 -47.42 4.95
C SER A 94 -18.58 -46.43 3.87
N SER A 95 -19.35 -46.33 2.77
CA SER A 95 -19.16 -45.33 1.71
C SER A 95 -19.32 -43.91 2.26
N GLY A 96 -18.32 -43.05 2.02
CA GLY A 96 -18.41 -41.61 2.28
C GLY A 96 -18.86 -40.82 1.04
N PRO A 97 -19.04 -39.50 1.15
CA PRO A 97 -19.35 -38.64 0.00
C PRO A 97 -18.27 -38.74 -1.08
N GLY A 98 -18.64 -39.15 -2.28
CA GLY A 98 -17.73 -39.36 -3.42
C GLY A 98 -17.18 -40.78 -3.57
N ASP A 99 -17.49 -41.70 -2.66
CA ASP A 99 -17.15 -43.12 -2.83
C ASP A 99 -18.16 -43.83 -3.75
N VAL A 100 -17.66 -44.70 -4.63
CA VAL A 100 -18.51 -45.63 -5.39
C VAL A 100 -19.06 -46.70 -4.47
N GLU A 101 -20.35 -46.96 -4.53
CA GLU A 101 -21.01 -47.98 -3.74
C GLU A 101 -20.94 -49.37 -4.39
N CYS A 102 -20.98 -50.43 -3.58
CA CYS A 102 -21.06 -51.79 -4.09
C CYS A 102 -22.48 -52.16 -4.50
N ASP A 103 -22.66 -52.53 -5.76
CA ASP A 103 -23.98 -52.82 -6.33
C ASP A 103 -24.64 -54.05 -5.70
N VAL A 104 -23.84 -55.04 -5.30
CA VAL A 104 -24.30 -56.33 -4.77
C VAL A 104 -24.69 -56.29 -3.28
N CYS A 105 -24.23 -55.30 -2.51
CA CYS A 105 -24.55 -55.21 -1.08
C CYS A 105 -26.06 -55.08 -0.85
N ILE A 106 -26.61 -55.93 0.03
CA ILE A 106 -27.99 -55.82 0.51
C ILE A 106 -27.99 -54.98 1.79
N GLY A 107 -28.85 -53.96 1.87
CA GLY A 107 -28.89 -53.01 3.00
C GLY A 107 -27.84 -51.91 2.89
N ARG A 108 -27.05 -51.68 3.95
CA ARG A 108 -25.99 -50.64 3.96
C ARG A 108 -24.94 -50.96 2.90
N LYS A 109 -24.85 -50.11 1.88
CA LYS A 109 -23.86 -50.23 0.80
C LYS A 109 -22.45 -49.97 1.34
N LYS A 110 -21.51 -50.81 0.94
CA LYS A 110 -20.08 -50.67 1.27
C LYS A 110 -19.37 -49.99 0.11
N LYS A 111 -18.26 -49.30 0.40
CA LYS A 111 -17.36 -48.76 -0.62
C LYS A 111 -16.89 -49.87 -1.58
N ALA A 112 -17.09 -49.65 -2.88
CA ALA A 112 -16.53 -50.46 -3.92
C ALA A 112 -15.01 -50.25 -4.01
N VAL A 113 -14.29 -51.33 -4.31
CA VAL A 113 -12.83 -51.33 -4.46
C VAL A 113 -12.46 -51.50 -5.94
N LYS A 114 -13.22 -52.32 -6.67
CA LYS A 114 -13.05 -52.49 -8.12
C LYS A 114 -14.40 -52.59 -8.81
N SER A 115 -14.41 -52.22 -10.08
CA SER A 115 -15.53 -52.44 -10.99
C SER A 115 -15.18 -53.55 -11.98
N CYS A 116 -16.14 -54.40 -12.31
CA CYS A 116 -16.00 -55.43 -13.32
C CYS A 116 -16.57 -54.93 -14.65
N LEU A 117 -15.75 -54.90 -15.69
CA LEU A 117 -16.15 -54.47 -17.03
C LEU A 117 -16.98 -55.52 -17.79
N VAL A 118 -17.08 -56.73 -17.25
CA VAL A 118 -17.92 -57.81 -17.81
C VAL A 118 -19.28 -57.86 -17.11
N CYS A 119 -19.28 -57.78 -15.78
CA CYS A 119 -20.53 -57.74 -15.00
C CYS A 119 -21.19 -56.36 -14.96
N LEU A 120 -20.47 -55.32 -15.43
CA LEU A 120 -20.92 -53.92 -15.43
C LEU A 120 -21.35 -53.44 -14.03
N ALA A 121 -20.66 -53.94 -13.00
CA ALA A 121 -20.98 -53.68 -11.59
C ALA A 121 -19.72 -53.39 -10.76
N SER A 122 -19.91 -52.67 -9.67
CA SER A 122 -18.93 -52.25 -8.68
C SER A 122 -19.02 -53.13 -7.43
N TYR A 123 -17.87 -53.61 -6.96
CA TYR A 123 -17.78 -54.60 -5.89
C TYR A 123 -16.95 -54.08 -4.72
N CYS A 124 -17.49 -54.19 -3.51
CA CYS A 124 -16.70 -54.09 -2.29
C CYS A 124 -15.81 -55.32 -2.15
N ARG A 125 -14.83 -55.28 -1.23
CA ARG A 125 -13.83 -56.36 -1.05
C ARG A 125 -14.44 -57.75 -0.93
N THR A 126 -15.55 -57.90 -0.21
CA THR A 126 -16.21 -59.20 -0.01
C THR A 126 -16.88 -59.70 -1.29
N HIS A 127 -17.61 -58.85 -2.00
CA HIS A 127 -18.28 -59.26 -3.24
C HIS A 127 -17.32 -59.36 -4.44
N LEU A 128 -16.11 -58.80 -4.32
CA LEU A 128 -15.06 -58.95 -5.31
C LEU A 128 -14.34 -60.30 -5.21
N GLN A 129 -14.33 -60.92 -4.03
CA GLN A 129 -13.59 -62.16 -3.75
C GLN A 129 -13.90 -63.32 -4.74
N PRO A 130 -15.16 -63.56 -5.17
CA PRO A 130 -15.46 -64.57 -6.19
C PRO A 130 -14.78 -64.33 -7.54
N HIS A 131 -14.44 -63.07 -7.90
CA HIS A 131 -13.68 -62.77 -9.11
C HIS A 131 -12.22 -63.21 -9.04
N TYR A 132 -11.69 -63.56 -7.87
CA TYR A 132 -10.34 -64.12 -7.75
C TYR A 132 -10.36 -65.64 -7.58
N GLU A 133 -11.35 -66.14 -6.84
CA GLU A 133 -11.40 -67.55 -6.42
C GLU A 133 -12.13 -68.46 -7.41
N SER A 134 -13.19 -67.98 -8.07
CA SER A 134 -13.95 -68.80 -9.00
C SER A 134 -13.32 -68.80 -10.40
N ALA A 135 -13.08 -70.00 -10.94
CA ALA A 135 -12.45 -70.17 -12.25
C ALA A 135 -13.19 -69.43 -13.40
N PRO A 136 -14.54 -69.36 -13.43
CA PRO A 136 -15.27 -68.59 -14.45
C PRO A 136 -15.05 -67.08 -14.33
N LEU A 137 -15.11 -66.52 -13.13
CA LEU A 137 -15.06 -65.07 -12.92
C LEU A 137 -13.63 -64.50 -12.91
N ARG A 138 -12.61 -65.34 -12.74
CA ARG A 138 -11.19 -64.94 -12.76
C ARG A 138 -10.73 -64.35 -14.08
N LYS A 139 -11.45 -64.63 -15.18
CA LYS A 139 -11.19 -64.06 -16.50
C LYS A 139 -11.81 -62.68 -16.68
N HIS A 140 -12.64 -62.21 -15.76
CA HIS A 140 -13.30 -60.92 -15.89
C HIS A 140 -12.30 -59.77 -15.68
N LYS A 141 -12.35 -58.77 -16.55
CA LYS A 141 -11.50 -57.58 -16.48
C LYS A 141 -11.99 -56.64 -15.37
N LEU A 142 -11.15 -56.43 -14.36
CA LEU A 142 -11.42 -55.53 -13.23
C LEU A 142 -10.66 -54.21 -13.40
N THR A 143 -11.30 -53.09 -13.05
CA THR A 143 -10.71 -51.74 -13.06
C THR A 143 -10.98 -51.03 -11.73
N ASP A 144 -10.22 -49.98 -11.43
CA ASP A 144 -10.43 -49.20 -10.20
C ASP A 144 -11.80 -48.51 -10.21
N SER A 145 -12.45 -48.46 -9.05
CA SER A 145 -13.77 -47.82 -8.88
C SER A 145 -13.63 -46.30 -8.80
N THR A 146 -13.44 -45.64 -9.94
CA THR A 146 -13.19 -44.20 -10.06
C THR A 146 -14.46 -43.35 -10.23
N GLY A 147 -15.63 -43.74 -9.73
CA GLY A 147 -16.87 -42.92 -9.86
C GLY A 147 -17.64 -43.07 -11.18
N HIS A 148 -16.97 -43.49 -12.25
CA HIS A 148 -17.43 -43.31 -13.63
C HIS A 148 -17.53 -44.63 -14.40
N LEU A 149 -18.10 -45.69 -13.79
CA LEU A 149 -18.28 -46.95 -14.52
C LEU A 149 -19.29 -46.78 -15.67
N GLN A 150 -20.40 -46.07 -15.42
CA GLN A 150 -21.44 -45.84 -16.41
C GLN A 150 -20.92 -45.06 -17.63
N ASP A 151 -20.02 -44.10 -17.43
CA ASP A 151 -19.40 -43.32 -18.52
C ASP A 151 -18.51 -44.17 -19.44
N LYS A 152 -18.14 -45.38 -19.00
CA LYS A 152 -17.35 -46.35 -19.78
C LYS A 152 -18.24 -47.36 -20.50
N ILE A 153 -19.56 -47.26 -20.36
CA ILE A 153 -20.54 -48.19 -20.94
C ILE A 153 -21.32 -47.45 -22.02
N CYS A 154 -21.46 -48.08 -23.18
CA CYS A 154 -22.30 -47.59 -24.26
C CYS A 154 -23.76 -47.63 -23.83
N SER A 155 -24.42 -46.48 -23.81
CA SER A 155 -25.84 -46.33 -23.47
C SER A 155 -26.79 -47.06 -24.42
N LEU A 156 -26.36 -47.35 -25.66
CA LEU A 156 -27.19 -48.02 -26.66
C LEU A 156 -27.08 -49.54 -26.62
N HIS A 157 -25.92 -50.07 -26.20
CA HIS A 157 -25.57 -51.48 -26.40
C HIS A 157 -25.19 -52.22 -25.12
N ASP A 158 -25.08 -51.52 -23.99
CA ASP A 158 -24.58 -52.07 -22.72
C ASP A 158 -23.27 -52.85 -22.90
N LYS A 159 -22.36 -52.26 -23.70
CA LYS A 159 -21.00 -52.76 -23.95
C LYS A 159 -19.98 -51.70 -23.61
N VAL A 160 -18.80 -52.12 -23.19
CA VAL A 160 -17.71 -51.22 -22.82
C VAL A 160 -17.24 -50.40 -24.02
N LEU A 161 -16.99 -49.11 -23.80
CA LEU A 161 -16.45 -48.18 -24.78
C LEU A 161 -14.92 -48.35 -24.93
N GLU A 162 -14.51 -49.33 -25.71
CA GLU A 162 -13.08 -49.65 -25.92
C GLU A 162 -12.50 -49.05 -27.22
N LEU A 163 -13.34 -48.48 -28.08
CA LEU A 163 -12.96 -47.86 -29.35
C LEU A 163 -13.20 -46.34 -29.32
N TYR A 164 -12.50 -45.62 -30.19
CA TYR A 164 -12.67 -44.19 -30.40
C TYR A 164 -12.89 -43.91 -31.88
N CYS A 165 -14.00 -43.27 -32.20
CA CYS A 165 -14.29 -42.80 -33.54
C CYS A 165 -13.65 -41.42 -33.75
N ARG A 166 -12.68 -41.32 -34.67
CA ARG A 166 -12.02 -40.04 -34.98
C ARG A 166 -12.91 -39.10 -35.78
N THR A 167 -13.80 -39.64 -36.59
CA THR A 167 -14.76 -38.86 -37.39
C THR A 167 -15.69 -38.06 -36.47
N ASP A 168 -16.31 -38.75 -35.51
CA ASP A 168 -17.31 -38.14 -34.60
C ASP A 168 -16.72 -37.70 -33.26
N ARG A 169 -15.45 -38.00 -33.01
CA ARG A 169 -14.68 -37.62 -31.81
C ARG A 169 -15.29 -38.13 -30.49
N GLN A 170 -15.76 -39.37 -30.49
CA GLN A 170 -16.36 -39.99 -29.30
C GLN A 170 -15.89 -41.43 -29.09
N CYS A 171 -15.92 -41.86 -27.83
CA CYS A 171 -15.69 -43.26 -27.47
C CYS A 171 -16.94 -44.08 -27.84
N VAL A 172 -16.74 -45.23 -28.47
CA VAL A 172 -17.80 -46.12 -28.96
C VAL A 172 -17.50 -47.58 -28.56
N CYS A 173 -18.53 -48.43 -28.51
CA CYS A 173 -18.33 -49.88 -28.34
C CYS A 173 -18.15 -50.56 -29.70
N TYR A 174 -17.84 -51.86 -29.73
CA TYR A 174 -17.66 -52.58 -30.99
C TYR A 174 -18.95 -52.69 -31.84
N LEU A 175 -20.12 -52.80 -31.21
CA LEU A 175 -21.42 -52.86 -31.93
C LEU A 175 -21.71 -51.55 -32.67
N CYS A 176 -21.43 -50.41 -32.04
CA CYS A 176 -21.52 -49.10 -32.68
C CYS A 176 -20.76 -49.02 -34.02
N THR A 177 -19.68 -49.79 -34.20
CA THR A 177 -18.88 -49.74 -35.44
C THR A 177 -19.49 -50.49 -36.62
N VAL A 178 -20.43 -51.40 -36.35
CA VAL A 178 -21.19 -52.10 -37.41
C VAL A 178 -22.54 -51.43 -37.69
N ASP A 179 -23.03 -50.61 -36.76
CA ASP A 179 -24.28 -49.86 -36.85
C ASP A 179 -24.01 -48.37 -37.20
N GLU A 180 -24.24 -47.46 -36.26
CA GLU A 180 -24.20 -46.00 -36.45
C GLU A 180 -22.86 -45.44 -36.97
N HIS A 181 -21.74 -46.07 -36.63
CA HIS A 181 -20.39 -45.63 -37.03
C HIS A 181 -19.79 -46.47 -38.15
N ARG A 182 -20.63 -47.15 -38.95
CA ARG A 182 -20.18 -48.00 -40.04
C ARG A 182 -19.39 -47.20 -41.09
N GLY A 183 -18.14 -47.61 -41.31
CA GLY A 183 -17.24 -46.96 -42.27
C GLY A 183 -16.52 -45.71 -41.74
N HIS A 184 -16.73 -45.33 -40.48
CA HIS A 184 -15.97 -44.22 -39.87
C HIS A 184 -14.57 -44.66 -39.47
N ASN A 185 -13.67 -43.68 -39.28
CA ASN A 185 -12.29 -43.95 -38.85
C ASN A 185 -12.25 -44.27 -37.35
N THR A 186 -12.35 -45.55 -37.02
CA THR A 186 -12.31 -46.03 -35.64
C THR A 186 -10.96 -46.64 -35.28
N VAL A 187 -10.43 -46.28 -34.13
CA VAL A 187 -9.21 -46.85 -33.54
C VAL A 187 -9.48 -47.33 -32.11
N SER A 188 -8.57 -48.07 -31.49
CA SER A 188 -8.73 -48.38 -30.07
C SER A 188 -8.60 -47.11 -29.21
N ALA A 189 -9.42 -46.99 -28.17
CA ALA A 189 -9.38 -45.85 -27.26
C ALA A 189 -8.01 -45.71 -26.58
N ALA A 190 -7.33 -46.82 -26.31
CA ALA A 190 -5.97 -46.82 -25.78
C ALA A 190 -4.94 -46.21 -26.74
N ALA A 191 -5.03 -46.51 -28.05
CA ALA A 191 -4.13 -45.95 -29.04
C ALA A 191 -4.35 -44.44 -29.22
N GLU A 192 -5.61 -44.00 -29.30
CA GLU A 192 -5.92 -42.57 -29.43
C GLU A 192 -5.50 -41.80 -28.17
N LYS A 193 -5.76 -42.35 -26.97
CA LYS A 193 -5.28 -41.77 -25.71
C LYS A 193 -3.77 -41.56 -25.74
N ASN A 194 -3.00 -42.57 -26.14
CA ASN A 194 -1.54 -42.46 -26.20
C ASN A 194 -1.07 -41.37 -27.18
N LYS A 195 -1.76 -41.21 -28.31
CA LYS A 195 -1.49 -40.13 -29.27
C LYS A 195 -1.80 -38.76 -28.65
N LYS A 196 -3.01 -38.57 -28.11
CA LYS A 196 -3.46 -37.32 -27.49
C LYS A 196 -2.62 -36.94 -26.26
N GLN A 197 -2.19 -37.92 -25.48
CA GLN A 197 -1.31 -37.70 -24.34
C GLN A 197 0.07 -37.17 -24.75
N LYS A 198 0.62 -37.60 -25.89
CA LYS A 198 1.86 -37.04 -26.45
C LYS A 198 1.65 -35.59 -26.94
N GLU A 199 0.55 -35.33 -27.63
CA GLU A 199 0.18 -33.96 -28.06
C GLU A 199 0.08 -33.01 -26.86
N LEU A 200 -0.61 -33.44 -25.79
CA LEU A 200 -0.73 -32.67 -24.55
C LEU A 200 0.63 -32.44 -23.87
N TRP A 201 1.53 -33.43 -23.88
CA TRP A 201 2.88 -33.27 -23.34
C TRP A 201 3.69 -32.19 -24.06
N MET A 202 3.55 -32.10 -25.39
CA MET A 202 4.23 -31.07 -26.17
C MET A 202 3.68 -29.68 -25.84
N ILE A 203 2.35 -29.53 -25.83
CA ILE A 203 1.68 -28.27 -25.47
C ILE A 203 2.04 -27.85 -24.04
N GLN A 204 2.05 -28.79 -23.10
CA GLN A 204 2.44 -28.52 -21.72
C GLN A 204 3.88 -27.98 -21.62
N ARG A 205 4.80 -28.56 -22.40
CA ARG A 205 6.21 -28.11 -22.45
C ARG A 205 6.34 -26.72 -23.08
N GLU A 206 5.58 -26.42 -24.12
CA GLU A 206 5.53 -25.09 -24.74
C GLU A 206 5.04 -24.04 -23.74
N PHE A 207 3.96 -24.31 -23.01
CA PHE A 207 3.49 -23.41 -21.96
C PHE A 207 4.52 -23.24 -20.84
N GLN A 208 5.23 -24.29 -20.43
CA GLN A 208 6.31 -24.17 -19.45
C GLN A 208 7.48 -23.31 -19.92
N LEU A 209 7.75 -23.27 -21.23
CA LEU A 209 8.76 -22.38 -21.80
C LEU A 209 8.27 -20.94 -21.82
N LEU A 210 7.05 -20.71 -22.31
CA LEU A 210 6.44 -19.38 -22.37
C LEU A 210 6.26 -18.77 -20.98
N MET A 211 5.85 -19.55 -19.98
CA MET A 211 5.76 -19.07 -18.60
C MET A 211 7.11 -18.58 -18.09
N ARG A 212 8.18 -19.35 -18.29
CA ARG A 212 9.55 -18.96 -17.87
C ARG A 212 10.06 -17.73 -18.61
N GLU A 213 9.73 -17.58 -19.89
CA GLU A 213 10.04 -16.38 -20.66
C GLU A 213 9.31 -15.16 -20.07
N ARG A 214 8.00 -15.25 -19.83
CA ARG A 214 7.22 -14.15 -19.25
C ARG A 214 7.63 -13.81 -17.82
N GLU A 215 8.02 -14.78 -17.02
CA GLU A 215 8.60 -14.55 -15.69
C GLU A 215 9.91 -13.75 -15.78
N ARG A 216 10.75 -14.03 -16.79
CA ARG A 216 11.97 -13.27 -17.05
C ARG A 216 11.66 -11.84 -17.51
N ASP A 217 10.75 -11.68 -18.47
CA ASP A 217 10.32 -10.37 -18.96
C ASP A 217 9.84 -9.48 -17.82
N VAL A 218 9.03 -10.03 -16.90
CA VAL A 218 8.53 -9.31 -15.72
C VAL A 218 9.68 -8.87 -14.81
N GLN A 219 10.68 -9.73 -14.61
CA GLN A 219 11.83 -9.39 -13.77
C GLN A 219 12.71 -8.29 -14.40
N GLU A 220 12.94 -8.35 -15.71
CA GLU A 220 13.70 -7.34 -16.44
C GLU A 220 12.96 -5.98 -16.41
N LEU A 221 11.64 -5.98 -16.61
CA LEU A 221 10.83 -4.76 -16.51
C LEU A 221 10.87 -4.15 -15.12
N ARG A 222 10.81 -4.96 -14.05
CA ARG A 222 10.95 -4.46 -12.67
C ARG A 222 12.30 -3.77 -12.46
N GLN A 223 13.39 -4.38 -12.92
CA GLN A 223 14.72 -3.79 -12.83
C GLN A 223 14.83 -2.48 -13.62
N ALA A 224 14.22 -2.41 -14.80
CA ALA A 224 14.19 -1.21 -15.62
C ALA A 224 13.42 -0.06 -14.92
N VAL A 225 12.25 -0.35 -14.33
CA VAL A 225 11.47 0.62 -13.56
C VAL A 225 12.25 1.12 -12.35
N ASP A 226 12.87 0.23 -11.59
CA ASP A 226 13.68 0.62 -10.43
C ASP A 226 14.90 1.48 -10.83
N SER A 227 15.53 1.15 -11.96
CA SER A 227 16.64 1.94 -12.51
C SER A 227 16.19 3.33 -12.92
N LEU A 228 15.03 3.43 -13.60
CA LEU A 228 14.45 4.69 -14.00
C LEU A 228 14.09 5.56 -12.79
N ALA A 229 13.50 4.97 -11.75
CA ALA A 229 13.16 5.67 -10.52
C ALA A 229 14.42 6.23 -9.82
N ARG A 230 15.48 5.42 -9.70
CA ARG A 230 16.77 5.87 -9.14
C ARG A 230 17.39 6.99 -9.96
N SER A 231 17.37 6.88 -11.29
CA SER A 231 17.90 7.91 -12.18
C SER A 231 17.13 9.22 -12.08
N ALA A 232 15.79 9.17 -11.98
CA ALA A 232 14.96 10.34 -11.80
C ALA A 232 15.26 11.03 -10.45
N GLN A 233 15.40 10.25 -9.39
CA GLN A 233 15.74 10.77 -8.06
C GLN A 233 17.12 11.44 -8.04
N ALA A 234 18.13 10.80 -8.64
CA ALA A 234 19.47 11.38 -8.75
C ALA A 234 19.46 12.71 -9.51
N ALA A 235 18.71 12.81 -10.61
CA ALA A 235 18.59 14.05 -11.37
C ALA A 235 17.91 15.18 -10.56
N LEU A 236 16.92 14.85 -9.71
CA LEU A 236 16.30 15.81 -8.80
C LEU A 236 17.29 16.30 -7.73
N GLU A 237 18.06 15.39 -7.13
CA GLU A 237 19.07 15.72 -6.13
C GLU A 237 20.20 16.60 -6.69
N ASP A 238 20.69 16.26 -7.89
CA ASP A 238 21.68 17.07 -8.60
C ASP A 238 21.14 18.48 -8.89
N THR A 239 19.89 18.56 -9.34
CA THR A 239 19.23 19.84 -9.63
C THR A 239 19.11 20.70 -8.37
N GLU A 240 18.65 20.12 -7.26
CA GLU A 240 18.51 20.81 -5.98
C GLU A 240 19.87 21.29 -5.44
N SER A 241 20.92 20.47 -5.59
CA SER A 241 22.28 20.81 -5.20
C SER A 241 22.81 22.02 -5.98
N ILE A 242 22.64 22.03 -7.32
CA ILE A 242 23.05 23.12 -8.20
C ILE A 242 22.33 24.42 -7.83
N PHE A 243 21.01 24.38 -7.65
CA PHE A 243 20.25 25.57 -7.27
C PHE A 243 20.63 26.07 -5.87
N SER A 244 20.83 25.16 -4.91
CA SER A 244 21.32 25.50 -3.58
C SER A 244 22.67 26.20 -3.62
N GLU A 245 23.60 25.75 -4.47
CA GLU A 245 24.91 26.39 -4.64
C GLU A 245 24.80 27.77 -5.28
N MET A 246 23.93 27.92 -6.28
CA MET A 246 23.66 29.21 -6.92
C MET A 246 23.08 30.22 -5.92
N ILE A 247 22.11 29.81 -5.11
CA ILE A 247 21.53 30.66 -4.05
C ILE A 247 22.63 31.10 -3.07
N ARG A 248 23.44 30.15 -2.57
CA ARG A 248 24.57 30.45 -1.68
C ARG A 248 25.55 31.46 -2.30
N SER A 249 25.83 31.34 -3.61
CA SER A 249 26.71 32.26 -4.33
C SER A 249 26.12 33.67 -4.43
N ILE A 250 24.84 33.77 -4.77
CA ILE A 250 24.12 35.05 -4.86
C ILE A 250 24.06 35.73 -3.49
N GLU A 251 23.76 35.00 -2.42
CA GLU A 251 23.69 35.55 -1.06
C GLU A 251 25.04 36.05 -0.55
N ARG A 252 26.13 35.35 -0.89
CA ARG A 252 27.49 35.79 -0.60
C ARG A 252 27.80 37.10 -1.30
N ARG A 253 27.59 37.18 -2.62
CA ARG A 253 27.78 38.42 -3.40
C ARG A 253 26.91 39.56 -2.88
N ARG A 254 25.66 39.29 -2.50
CA ARG A 254 24.76 40.28 -1.88
C ARG A 254 25.36 40.83 -0.59
N SER A 255 25.97 39.98 0.23
CA SER A 255 26.59 40.38 1.49
C SER A 255 27.84 41.22 1.26
N GLU A 256 28.70 40.83 0.33
CA GLU A 256 29.90 41.59 -0.08
C GLU A 256 29.55 43.01 -0.56
N VAL A 257 28.54 43.14 -1.43
CA VAL A 257 28.07 44.45 -1.92
C VAL A 257 27.53 45.31 -0.78
N ARG A 258 26.75 44.72 0.14
CA ARG A 258 26.22 45.43 1.30
C ARG A 258 27.34 45.95 2.21
N ASP A 259 28.36 45.13 2.46
CA ASP A 259 29.48 45.51 3.33
C ASP A 259 30.34 46.60 2.70
N LEU A 260 30.54 46.55 1.37
CA LEU A 260 31.20 47.63 0.63
C LEU A 260 30.45 48.96 0.74
N ILE A 261 29.12 48.94 0.57
CA ILE A 261 28.28 50.14 0.72
C ILE A 261 28.43 50.72 2.13
N ARG A 262 28.36 49.89 3.18
CA ARG A 262 28.51 50.32 4.58
C ARG A 262 29.91 50.88 4.86
N ALA A 263 30.95 50.26 4.31
CA ALA A 263 32.32 50.76 4.47
C ALA A 263 32.49 52.13 3.80
N GLN A 264 31.94 52.31 2.60
CA GLN A 264 31.98 53.57 1.89
C GLN A 264 31.18 54.68 2.61
N GLU A 265 29.99 54.34 3.12
CA GLU A 265 29.18 55.23 3.95
C GLU A 265 29.97 55.68 5.19
N LYS A 266 30.53 54.75 5.96
CA LYS A 266 31.31 55.06 7.16
C LYS A 266 32.52 55.94 6.84
N ALA A 267 33.24 55.66 5.75
CA ALA A 267 34.38 56.48 5.33
C ALA A 267 33.95 57.89 4.91
N ALA A 268 32.80 58.03 4.24
CA ALA A 268 32.25 59.34 3.87
C ALA A 268 31.82 60.15 5.10
N ILE A 269 31.15 59.50 6.06
CA ILE A 269 30.76 60.12 7.34
C ILE A 269 32.00 60.59 8.09
N HIS A 270 33.02 59.74 8.29
CA HIS A 270 34.24 60.12 9.00
C HIS A 270 34.97 61.31 8.34
N ARG A 271 34.99 61.38 7.00
CA ARG A 271 35.54 62.54 6.28
C ARG A 271 34.72 63.80 6.55
N ALA A 272 33.40 63.71 6.52
CA ALA A 272 32.52 64.84 6.79
C ALA A 272 32.66 65.34 8.24
N GLU A 273 32.75 64.43 9.22
CA GLU A 273 33.00 64.75 10.63
C GLU A 273 34.36 65.44 10.82
N GLY A 274 35.40 65.02 10.09
CA GLY A 274 36.71 65.68 10.11
C GLY A 274 36.65 67.13 9.61
N LEU A 275 35.96 67.36 8.49
CA LEU A 275 35.74 68.71 7.95
C LEU A 275 34.90 69.57 8.90
N GLN A 276 33.86 68.99 9.50
CA GLN A 276 33.04 69.67 10.51
C GLN A 276 33.91 70.13 11.68
N LYS A 277 34.74 69.24 12.23
CA LYS A 277 35.62 69.56 13.35
C LYS A 277 36.63 70.66 13.00
N GLN A 278 37.17 70.65 11.78
CA GLN A 278 38.05 71.72 11.32
C GLN A 278 37.32 73.07 11.28
N ALA A 279 36.11 73.12 10.70
CA ALA A 279 35.32 74.33 10.66
C ALA A 279 34.95 74.84 12.06
N GLU A 280 34.62 73.95 12.99
CA GLU A 280 34.36 74.30 14.40
C GLU A 280 35.60 74.92 15.09
N GLN A 281 36.80 74.41 14.82
CA GLN A 281 38.06 74.98 15.32
C GLN A 281 38.35 76.36 14.72
N GLU A 282 38.15 76.52 13.41
CA GLU A 282 38.30 77.82 12.74
C GLU A 282 37.33 78.85 13.30
N ILE A 283 36.06 78.48 13.53
CA ILE A 283 35.07 79.34 14.18
C ILE A 283 35.52 79.73 15.60
N ALA A 284 36.04 78.79 16.39
CA ALA A 284 36.51 79.06 17.75
C ALA A 284 37.70 80.05 17.76
N GLU A 285 38.66 79.87 16.85
CA GLU A 285 39.81 80.78 16.70
C GLU A 285 39.37 82.16 16.23
N LEU A 286 38.45 82.25 15.26
CA LEU A 286 37.88 83.52 14.82
C LEU A 286 37.16 84.25 15.95
N LYS A 287 36.38 83.53 16.78
CA LYS A 287 35.74 84.10 17.98
C LYS A 287 36.76 84.62 19.00
N ARG A 288 37.87 83.90 19.21
CA ARG A 288 38.96 84.34 20.09
C ARG A 288 39.59 85.63 19.59
N ARG A 289 40.01 85.67 18.32
CA ARG A 289 40.60 86.88 17.71
C ARG A 289 39.64 88.06 17.70
N HIS A 290 38.36 87.83 17.43
CA HIS A 290 37.33 88.86 17.53
C HIS A 290 37.26 89.45 18.94
N SER A 291 37.28 88.60 19.96
CA SER A 291 37.26 89.04 21.37
C SER A 291 38.51 89.86 21.75
N GLU A 292 39.69 89.48 21.24
CA GLU A 292 40.93 90.24 21.42
C GLU A 292 40.86 91.61 20.75
N LEU A 293 40.37 91.66 19.51
CA LEU A 293 40.15 92.91 18.78
C LEU A 293 39.16 93.83 19.52
N GLN A 294 38.06 93.27 20.04
CA GLN A 294 37.10 94.03 20.84
C GLN A 294 37.75 94.66 22.08
N LYS A 295 38.66 93.96 22.78
CA LYS A 295 39.40 94.54 23.91
C LYS A 295 40.29 95.70 23.49
N VAL A 296 40.99 95.58 22.36
CA VAL A 296 41.82 96.67 21.82
C VAL A 296 40.97 97.88 21.44
N LEU A 297 39.82 97.68 20.80
CA LEU A 297 38.91 98.77 20.41
C LEU A 297 38.35 99.57 21.60
N HIS A 298 38.26 98.96 22.78
CA HIS A 298 37.74 99.60 24.00
C HIS A 298 38.85 99.97 25.01
N THR A 299 40.12 99.99 24.59
CA THR A 299 41.22 100.43 25.45
C THR A 299 41.25 101.96 25.58
N GLU A 300 41.46 102.48 26.79
CA GLU A 300 41.64 103.92 27.03
C GLU A 300 43.10 104.38 26.86
N ASP A 301 44.05 103.45 26.70
CA ASP A 301 45.46 103.74 26.44
C ASP A 301 45.72 103.95 24.94
N ASP A 302 45.79 105.22 24.54
CA ASP A 302 46.01 105.66 23.15
C ASP A 302 47.32 105.11 22.55
N VAL A 303 48.38 104.96 23.35
CA VAL A 303 49.69 104.47 22.87
C VAL A 303 49.63 102.96 22.65
N HIS A 304 49.02 102.22 23.57
CA HIS A 304 48.77 100.79 23.41
C HIS A 304 47.87 100.50 22.21
N PHE A 305 46.79 101.28 22.04
CA PHE A 305 45.90 101.21 20.88
C PHE A 305 46.67 101.35 19.57
N LEU A 306 47.44 102.43 19.41
CA LEU A 306 48.19 102.69 18.18
C LEU A 306 49.26 101.63 17.90
N LYS A 307 49.97 101.16 18.95
CA LYS A 307 51.03 100.14 18.82
C LYS A 307 50.47 98.77 18.42
N VAL A 308 49.35 98.35 19.01
CA VAL A 308 48.70 97.07 18.69
C VAL A 308 47.98 97.14 17.35
N THR A 309 47.32 98.27 17.05
CA THR A 309 46.65 98.49 15.76
C THR A 309 47.64 98.44 14.60
N TRP A 310 48.84 99.01 14.76
CA TRP A 310 49.91 98.92 13.75
C TRP A 310 50.34 97.46 13.48
N LEU A 311 50.34 96.59 14.48
CA LEU A 311 50.68 95.15 14.33
C LEU A 311 49.55 94.35 13.67
N ILE A 312 48.29 94.66 13.96
CA ILE A 312 47.11 93.93 13.43
C ILE A 312 46.81 94.31 11.98
N LEU A 313 47.05 95.57 11.59
CA LEU A 313 46.82 96.06 10.22
C LEU A 313 47.93 95.68 9.22
N GLN A 314 49.00 95.03 9.69
CA GLN A 314 49.96 94.38 8.80
C GLN A 314 49.21 93.29 7.99
N PRO A 315 49.45 93.14 6.68
CA PRO A 315 48.75 92.15 5.87
C PRO A 315 49.20 90.73 6.23
N THR A 316 48.68 90.18 7.32
CA THR A 316 48.71 88.74 7.53
C THR A 316 47.73 88.15 6.54
N ARG A 317 48.24 87.36 5.59
CA ARG A 317 47.40 86.47 4.78
C ARG A 317 46.62 85.58 5.73
N ILE A 318 45.39 85.96 6.02
CA ILE A 318 44.40 85.01 6.49
C ILE A 318 44.29 84.05 5.32
N HIS A 319 44.83 82.84 5.47
CA HIS A 319 44.43 81.74 4.61
C HIS A 319 42.98 81.45 4.96
N THR A 320 42.06 82.30 4.51
CA THR A 320 40.73 81.85 4.16
C THR A 320 41.01 80.91 3.01
N HIS A 321 41.10 79.61 3.31
CA HIS A 321 41.03 78.62 2.27
C HIS A 321 39.76 78.99 1.51
N GLU A 322 39.89 79.42 0.24
CA GLU A 322 38.73 79.74 -0.58
C GLU A 322 37.79 78.58 -0.38
N SER A 323 36.61 78.89 0.17
CA SER A 323 35.52 77.96 0.31
C SER A 323 35.06 77.65 -1.11
N GLY A 324 35.87 76.87 -1.83
CA GLY A 324 35.48 76.25 -3.07
C GLY A 324 34.27 75.44 -2.70
N SER A 325 33.09 75.96 -3.08
CA SER A 325 31.78 75.34 -3.00
C SER A 325 31.94 73.87 -2.66
N CYS A 326 31.80 73.52 -1.37
CA CYS A 326 31.81 72.14 -0.94
C CYS A 326 30.48 71.53 -1.37
N CYS A 327 30.32 71.38 -2.68
CA CYS A 327 29.54 70.29 -3.18
C CYS A 327 30.25 69.07 -2.61
N LEU A 328 29.63 68.43 -1.62
CA LEU A 328 29.64 66.98 -1.54
C LEU A 328 29.19 66.51 -2.93
N ARG A 329 30.09 66.56 -3.93
CA ARG A 329 29.90 65.88 -5.17
C ARG A 329 29.80 64.45 -4.71
N SER A 330 28.58 63.92 -4.75
CA SER A 330 28.36 62.51 -4.96
C SER A 330 29.51 62.06 -5.84
N THR A 331 30.41 61.25 -5.28
CA THR A 331 31.29 60.47 -6.14
C THR A 331 30.30 59.71 -6.99
N LYS A 332 30.08 60.19 -8.23
CA LYS A 332 29.46 59.38 -9.25
C LYS A 332 30.30 58.12 -9.22
N CYS A 333 29.67 57.03 -8.84
CA CYS A 333 30.20 55.71 -9.06
C CYS A 333 30.19 55.52 -10.59
N SER A 334 31.07 56.24 -11.29
CA SER A 334 31.46 55.86 -12.62
C SER A 334 32.30 54.61 -12.42
N ASP A 335 31.68 53.50 -12.81
CA ASP A 335 32.30 52.23 -13.12
C ASP A 335 32.60 51.29 -11.94
N LEU A 336 31.54 50.84 -11.25
CA LEU A 336 31.48 49.43 -10.82
C LEU A 336 30.44 48.67 -11.62
N THR A 337 30.74 48.42 -12.90
CA THR A 337 30.10 47.35 -13.67
C THR A 337 30.56 46.00 -13.11
N LEU A 338 29.83 45.50 -12.11
CA LEU A 338 29.83 44.08 -11.74
C LEU A 338 28.49 43.50 -12.19
N ALA A 339 28.45 43.01 -13.42
CA ALA A 339 27.36 42.20 -13.98
C ALA A 339 25.94 42.82 -13.90
N GLY A 340 25.77 44.05 -14.39
CA GLY A 340 24.46 44.50 -14.91
C GLY A 340 23.41 44.99 -13.91
N ILE A 341 23.72 45.17 -12.62
CA ILE A 341 22.77 45.75 -11.66
C ILE A 341 23.18 47.19 -11.32
N SER A 342 22.54 48.17 -11.96
CA SER A 342 22.63 49.58 -11.59
C SER A 342 21.68 49.84 -10.41
N VAL A 343 22.22 49.92 -9.19
CA VAL A 343 21.47 50.49 -8.05
C VAL A 343 21.95 51.92 -7.85
N CYS A 344 21.20 52.87 -8.40
CA CYS A 344 21.51 54.29 -8.29
C CYS A 344 20.29 55.08 -7.83
N ARG A 345 20.24 55.42 -6.54
CA ARG A 345 19.79 56.73 -6.02
C ARG A 345 19.90 56.78 -4.50
N PHE A 346 20.94 57.45 -3.99
CA PHE A 346 20.81 58.19 -2.74
C PHE A 346 20.49 59.64 -3.13
N THR A 347 19.34 60.13 -2.67
CA THR A 347 18.93 61.53 -2.83
C THR A 347 19.95 62.44 -2.16
N SER A 348 20.47 63.41 -2.91
CA SER A 348 21.36 64.45 -2.42
C SER A 348 20.67 65.29 -1.35
N VAL A 349 21.18 65.28 -0.12
CA VAL A 349 20.90 66.36 0.84
C VAL A 349 21.99 67.41 0.62
N SER A 350 21.67 68.42 -0.18
CA SER A 350 22.49 69.61 -0.32
C SER A 350 22.15 70.57 0.83
N VAL A 351 23.04 70.66 1.83
CA VAL A 351 22.96 71.72 2.84
C VAL A 351 23.60 72.97 2.25
N SER A 352 22.78 73.84 1.67
CA SER A 352 23.19 75.19 1.27
C SER A 352 23.06 76.10 2.49
N LEU A 353 24.19 76.50 3.10
CA LEU A 353 24.20 77.62 4.03
C LEU A 353 23.93 78.90 3.23
N LEU A 354 22.71 79.43 3.38
CA LEU A 354 22.23 80.64 2.73
C LEU A 354 23.06 81.86 3.14
N ASP A 355 23.68 82.49 2.14
CA ASP A 355 24.11 83.88 2.18
C ASP A 355 22.87 84.78 2.38
N ARG A 356 22.82 85.51 3.49
CA ARG A 356 21.87 86.62 3.68
C ARG A 356 22.49 87.85 3.04
N GLY A 357 22.04 88.24 1.85
CA GLY A 357 22.58 89.42 1.18
C GLY A 357 21.87 89.88 -0.10
N ASN A 358 20.64 90.35 0.07
CA ASN A 358 19.96 91.32 -0.80
C ASN A 358 19.24 90.83 -2.08
N ALA A 359 17.95 91.13 -2.12
CA ALA A 359 16.98 90.72 -3.11
C ALA A 359 16.85 91.78 -4.22
N GLN A 360 16.88 91.35 -5.49
CA GLN A 360 16.10 91.97 -6.56
C GLN A 360 15.54 90.87 -7.46
N GLY A 361 14.23 90.64 -7.33
CA GLY A 361 13.51 89.64 -8.11
C GLY A 361 12.91 90.23 -9.38
N THR A 362 13.08 89.50 -10.48
CA THR A 362 12.26 89.65 -11.68
C THR A 362 11.91 88.26 -12.24
N ARG A 363 10.60 87.93 -12.13
CA ARG A 363 9.69 87.40 -13.18
C ARG A 363 10.26 86.32 -14.14
N ARG A 364 9.67 85.14 -14.33
CA ARG A 364 8.30 84.79 -14.79
C ARG A 364 8.18 83.25 -14.78
N LYS A 365 7.05 82.65 -14.37
CA LYS A 365 6.04 81.92 -15.19
C LYS A 365 6.66 81.05 -16.32
N VAL A 366 6.31 79.77 -16.55
CA VAL A 366 4.99 79.19 -16.88
C VAL A 366 5.10 77.65 -16.80
N LEU A 367 4.04 76.99 -16.32
CA LEU A 367 3.58 75.59 -16.55
C LEU A 367 3.44 75.28 -18.08
N PRO A 368 2.84 74.18 -18.61
CA PRO A 368 2.52 72.85 -18.06
C PRO A 368 2.72 71.65 -19.06
N ARG A 369 2.34 70.46 -18.58
CA ARG A 369 1.40 69.48 -19.18
C ARG A 369 1.87 68.39 -20.18
N ARG A 370 1.32 67.21 -19.84
CA ARG A 370 0.74 66.10 -20.65
C ARG A 370 1.71 65.14 -21.34
N ARG A 371 1.34 63.90 -21.65
CA ARG A 371 0.40 62.84 -21.16
C ARG A 371 0.48 61.76 -22.25
N ALA A 372 0.37 60.48 -21.87
CA ALA A 372 -0.06 59.34 -22.70
C ALA A 372 0.96 58.88 -23.77
N ALA A 373 0.95 57.65 -24.31
CA ALA A 373 -0.01 56.56 -24.25
C ALA A 373 0.63 55.26 -24.82
N LEU A 374 0.00 54.11 -24.52
CA LEU A 374 -0.30 52.94 -25.39
C LEU A 374 0.86 52.21 -26.09
N GLY A 375 1.06 50.92 -25.83
CA GLY A 375 0.43 49.79 -26.57
C GLY A 375 1.57 49.10 -27.37
N GLU A 376 1.60 47.83 -27.77
CA GLU A 376 0.68 46.71 -27.85
C GLU A 376 1.52 45.48 -28.30
N GLN A 377 1.14 44.26 -27.87
CA GLN A 377 1.19 42.94 -28.60
C GLN A 377 2.58 42.42 -29.11
N THR A 378 2.93 41.13 -29.19
CA THR A 378 2.26 39.92 -29.70
C THR A 378 3.01 38.62 -29.26
N GLU A 379 2.25 37.54 -29.05
CA GLU A 379 2.36 36.13 -29.52
C GLU A 379 3.75 35.44 -29.68
N ALA A 380 4.06 34.31 -29.01
CA ALA A 380 3.54 32.93 -29.09
C ALA A 380 4.11 32.05 -30.23
N SER A 381 4.84 30.99 -29.88
CA SER A 381 4.90 29.65 -30.54
C SER A 381 5.90 28.76 -29.77
N GLY A 382 5.72 27.46 -29.55
CA GLY A 382 4.80 26.50 -30.16
C GLY A 382 5.59 25.35 -30.78
N ILE A 383 5.93 24.35 -29.95
CA ILE A 383 6.73 23.15 -30.23
C ILE A 383 6.06 22.21 -31.25
N ARG A 384 6.83 21.62 -32.19
CA ARG A 384 6.59 20.26 -32.73
C ARG A 384 7.87 19.58 -33.19
N LYS A 385 7.95 18.29 -32.88
CA LYS A 385 9.05 17.32 -33.04
C LYS A 385 9.13 16.75 -34.46
N THR A 386 10.34 16.40 -34.89
CA THR A 386 10.68 15.51 -36.01
C THR A 386 10.99 14.10 -35.51
N PRO A 387 10.91 13.07 -36.38
CA PRO A 387 11.72 11.86 -36.22
C PRO A 387 12.61 11.57 -37.44
N ALA A 388 13.57 10.67 -37.20
CA ALA A 388 14.82 10.46 -37.90
C ALA A 388 14.78 9.47 -39.08
N ARG A 389 15.91 9.47 -39.81
CA ARG A 389 16.36 8.57 -40.87
C ARG A 389 16.44 7.10 -40.43
N ASP A 390 16.29 6.20 -41.39
CA ASP A 390 17.04 4.94 -41.44
C ASP A 390 17.55 4.63 -42.86
N THR A 391 18.77 4.11 -42.89
CA THR A 391 19.51 3.60 -44.04
C THR A 391 19.70 2.09 -43.87
N SER A 392 19.62 1.33 -44.98
CA SER A 392 20.63 0.34 -45.42
C SER A 392 20.06 -0.95 -46.05
N SER A 393 20.80 -1.37 -47.06
CA SER A 393 20.75 -2.56 -47.91
C SER A 393 20.78 -3.91 -47.19
N ALA A 394 20.25 -4.95 -47.85
CA ALA A 394 20.82 -6.30 -47.77
C ALA A 394 20.62 -7.09 -49.07
N LYS A 395 21.72 -7.74 -49.48
CA LYS A 395 21.82 -8.83 -50.47
C LYS A 395 21.19 -10.11 -49.90
N ALA A 396 20.54 -10.90 -50.75
CA ALA A 396 20.68 -12.36 -50.90
C ALA A 396 19.88 -12.78 -52.14
#